data_AF-A0A6G1GD24-F1
#
_entry.id   AF-A0A6G1GD24-F1
#
_cell.length_a   1.000
_cell.length_b   1.000
_cell.length_c   1.000
_cell.angle_alpha   90.00
_cell.angle_beta   90.00
_cell.angle_gamma   90.00
#
_symmetry.space_group_name_H-M   'P 1'
#
loop_
_entity.id
_entity.type
_entity.pdbx_description
1 polymer ?
#
loop_
_entity_poly.entity_id
_entity_poly.type
_entity_poly.pdbx_seq_one_letter_code
_entity_poly.pdbx_strand_id
1 'polypeptide(L)'
;MGPPSKRRKVENDVEIVFDPTEREKYLTGFHKRKVERATKAREKAIEREKEELRQHRREIREERKRALVEHVNTVNTLIHGEEHGKNTNGTLESADEDTVPDKTGIVDSAQAEYEDDDEITTVTVDPVNVTRDGLLKIGSGEESGDEVGTHQKDGDDEDGDGKDGKGGKDGKDGKDVVKDRKRSRFARSKGKTGGGDKSLKTRKKRFRYESVGERAHGRRKEKQKKSDHAKQRRGK
;
A
#
# COMPACT_ATOMS: atom_id res chain seq x y z
N MET A 1 -21.11 23.60 12.53
CA MET A 1 -20.24 22.54 13.07
C MET A 1 -19.19 23.18 13.97
N GLY A 2 -19.35 23.07 15.29
CA GLY A 2 -18.42 23.64 16.27
C GLY A 2 -17.12 22.82 16.37
N PRO A 3 -16.04 23.40 16.94
CA PRO A 3 -14.77 22.71 17.09
C PRO A 3 -14.92 21.48 18.00
N PRO A 4 -14.20 20.37 17.71
CA PRO A 4 -14.32 19.14 18.47
C PRO A 4 -13.91 19.36 19.93
N SER A 5 -14.72 18.84 20.86
CA SER A 5 -14.46 18.94 22.30
C SER A 5 -13.13 18.24 22.65
N LYS A 6 -12.39 18.84 23.60
CA LYS A 6 -11.15 18.25 24.09
C LYS A 6 -11.45 16.90 24.72
N ARG A 7 -11.03 15.82 24.06
CA ARG A 7 -11.08 14.47 24.63
C ARG A 7 -10.31 14.46 25.95
N ARG A 8 -11.03 14.09 27.02
CA ARG A 8 -10.49 13.90 28.36
C ARG A 8 -9.42 12.80 28.31
N LYS A 9 -8.27 13.02 28.94
CA LYS A 9 -7.25 11.97 29.10
C LYS A 9 -7.86 10.83 29.89
N VAL A 10 -7.89 9.65 29.28
CA VAL A 10 -8.14 8.39 29.99
C VAL A 10 -6.80 8.02 30.61
N GLU A 11 -6.74 8.03 31.94
CA GLU A 11 -5.59 7.50 32.69
C GLU A 11 -5.66 5.98 32.53
N ASN A 12 -4.82 5.44 31.66
CA ASN A 12 -4.64 4.00 31.55
C ASN A 12 -3.68 3.62 32.68
N ASP A 13 -4.25 3.20 33.81
CA ASP A 13 -3.52 2.63 34.95
C ASP A 13 -3.03 1.23 34.59
N VAL A 14 -2.10 1.14 33.63
CA VAL A 14 -1.41 -0.11 33.31
C VAL A 14 -0.14 -0.12 34.13
N GLU A 15 -0.13 -0.93 35.19
CA GLU A 15 1.08 -1.22 35.96
C GLU A 15 2.11 -1.89 35.03
N ILE A 16 3.21 -1.18 34.74
CA ILE A 16 4.28 -1.69 33.89
C ILE A 16 5.25 -2.48 34.77
N VAL A 17 5.12 -3.80 34.76
CA VAL A 17 6.10 -4.70 35.41
C VAL A 17 7.33 -4.83 34.52
N PHE A 18 8.50 -4.54 35.08
CA PHE A 18 9.76 -4.62 34.36
C PHE A 18 10.41 -5.99 34.58
N ASP A 19 10.47 -6.78 33.51
CA ASP A 19 11.22 -8.04 33.50
C ASP A 19 12.61 -7.82 32.84
N PRO A 20 13.71 -7.99 33.58
CA PRO A 20 15.05 -7.84 33.03
C PRO A 20 15.35 -8.85 31.91
N THR A 21 14.77 -10.04 31.94
CA THR A 21 15.01 -11.08 30.94
C THR A 21 14.38 -10.72 29.59
N GLU A 22 13.16 -10.18 29.59
CA GLU A 22 12.50 -9.64 28.39
C GLU A 22 13.25 -8.43 27.85
N ARG A 23 13.83 -7.60 28.72
CA ARG A 23 14.69 -6.50 28.28
C ARG A 23 15.94 -6.98 27.57
N GLU A 24 16.60 -8.04 28.07
CA GLU A 24 17.78 -8.59 27.42
C GLU A 24 17.45 -9.21 26.05
N LYS A 25 16.35 -9.97 25.96
CA LYS A 25 15.82 -10.46 24.68
C LYS A 25 15.47 -9.32 23.74
N TYR A 26 14.91 -8.24 24.25
CA TYR A 26 14.65 -7.02 23.48
C TYR A 26 15.97 -6.36 23.05
N LEU A 27 16.97 -6.20 23.89
CA LEU A 27 18.21 -5.54 23.47
C LEU A 27 19.02 -6.37 22.46
N THR A 28 18.95 -7.69 22.51
CA THR A 28 19.72 -8.58 21.60
C THR A 28 18.93 -8.94 20.33
N GLY A 29 17.60 -9.03 20.40
CA GLY A 29 16.73 -9.48 19.31
C GLY A 29 16.36 -8.43 18.26
N PHE A 30 17.19 -7.42 17.99
CA PHE A 30 16.84 -6.33 17.04
C PHE A 30 16.49 -6.83 15.64
N HIS A 31 17.21 -7.83 15.13
CA HIS A 31 16.92 -8.43 13.84
C HIS A 31 15.54 -9.10 13.83
N LYS A 32 15.24 -9.91 14.86
CA LYS A 32 13.93 -10.56 15.05
C LYS A 32 12.80 -9.52 15.04
N ARG A 33 12.92 -8.43 15.82
CA ARG A 33 11.91 -7.35 15.81
C ARG A 33 11.81 -6.59 14.50
N LYS A 34 12.92 -6.44 13.75
CA LYS A 34 12.88 -5.81 12.44
C LYS A 34 12.09 -6.69 11.47
N VAL A 35 12.35 -8.00 11.48
CA VAL A 35 11.59 -8.98 10.70
C VAL A 35 10.12 -8.99 11.12
N GLU A 36 9.82 -9.12 12.41
CA GLU A 36 8.45 -9.10 12.93
C GLU A 36 7.68 -7.81 12.57
N ARG A 37 8.35 -6.66 12.56
CA ARG A 37 7.69 -5.42 12.11
C ARG A 37 7.38 -5.46 10.61
N ALA A 38 8.28 -6.01 9.81
CA ALA A 38 8.05 -6.19 8.39
C ALA A 38 6.94 -7.22 8.12
N THR A 39 6.90 -8.34 8.84
CA THR A 39 5.84 -9.36 8.72
C THR A 39 4.50 -8.79 9.15
N LYS A 40 4.40 -8.14 10.33
CA LYS A 40 3.18 -7.49 10.80
C LYS A 40 2.66 -6.41 9.84
N ALA A 41 3.56 -5.68 9.17
CA ALA A 41 3.14 -4.69 8.17
C ALA A 41 2.55 -5.36 6.92
N ARG A 42 3.11 -6.50 6.50
CA ARG A 42 2.57 -7.31 5.38
C ARG A 42 1.25 -7.97 5.76
N GLU A 43 1.16 -8.59 6.93
CA GLU A 43 -0.06 -9.22 7.46
C GLU A 43 -1.20 -8.21 7.52
N LYS A 44 -0.98 -7.03 8.08
CA LYS A 44 -1.99 -5.94 8.11
C LYS A 44 -2.38 -5.40 6.73
N ALA A 45 -1.52 -5.54 5.72
CA ALA A 45 -1.89 -5.17 4.36
C ALA A 45 -2.81 -6.23 3.76
N ILE A 46 -2.47 -7.51 3.94
CA ILE A 46 -3.26 -8.66 3.49
C ILE A 46 -4.63 -8.70 4.19
N GLU A 47 -4.69 -8.45 5.50
CA GLU A 47 -5.95 -8.39 6.25
C GLU A 47 -6.88 -7.32 5.68
N ARG A 48 -6.35 -6.11 5.45
CA ARG A 48 -7.13 -5.01 4.85
C ARG A 48 -7.62 -5.34 3.45
N GLU A 49 -6.78 -5.92 2.60
CA GLU A 49 -7.18 -6.33 1.25
C GLU A 49 -8.29 -7.40 1.29
N LYS A 50 -8.20 -8.38 2.19
CA LYS A 50 -9.25 -9.40 2.37
C LYS A 50 -10.57 -8.79 2.87
N GLU A 51 -10.50 -7.83 3.78
CA GLU A 51 -11.66 -7.10 4.28
C GLU A 51 -12.32 -6.26 3.17
N GLU A 52 -11.52 -5.53 2.39
CA GLU A 52 -11.98 -4.74 1.23
C GLU A 52 -12.67 -5.65 0.19
N LEU A 53 -12.06 -6.80 -0.15
CA LEU A 53 -12.68 -7.77 -1.06
C LEU A 53 -13.97 -8.37 -0.51
N ARG A 54 -14.06 -8.59 0.81
CA ARG A 54 -15.28 -9.09 1.46
C ARG A 54 -16.38 -8.04 1.41
N GLN A 55 -16.07 -6.79 1.70
CA GLN A 55 -17.00 -5.66 1.63
C GLN A 55 -17.49 -5.47 0.19
N HIS A 56 -16.59 -5.44 -0.80
CA HIS A 56 -16.95 -5.34 -2.21
C HIS A 56 -17.87 -6.48 -2.67
N ARG A 57 -17.60 -7.71 -2.24
CA ARG A 57 -18.51 -8.84 -2.52
C ARG A 57 -19.87 -8.69 -1.83
N ARG A 58 -19.93 -8.06 -0.66
CA ARG A 58 -21.20 -7.75 0.03
C ARG A 58 -21.99 -6.69 -0.75
N GLU A 59 -21.31 -5.62 -1.17
CA GLU A 59 -21.88 -4.54 -1.98
C GLU A 59 -22.48 -5.07 -3.29
N ILE A 60 -21.73 -5.88 -4.06
CA ILE A 60 -22.25 -6.50 -5.29
C ILE A 60 -23.51 -7.34 -5.02
N ARG A 61 -23.54 -8.10 -3.92
CA ARG A 61 -24.72 -8.91 -3.58
C ARG A 61 -25.90 -8.02 -3.19
N GLU A 62 -25.67 -6.95 -2.45
CA GLU A 62 -26.70 -5.98 -2.08
C GLU A 62 -27.24 -5.24 -3.31
N GLU A 63 -26.37 -4.82 -4.23
CA GLU A 63 -26.75 -4.20 -5.50
C GLU A 63 -27.61 -5.15 -6.34
N ARG A 64 -27.21 -6.42 -6.47
CA ARG A 64 -28.01 -7.44 -7.16
C ARG A 64 -29.37 -7.64 -6.49
N LYS A 65 -29.42 -7.71 -5.16
CA LYS A 65 -30.68 -7.82 -4.41
C LYS A 65 -31.58 -6.61 -4.65
N ARG A 66 -31.03 -5.39 -4.60
CA ARG A 66 -31.79 -4.15 -4.89
C ARG A 66 -32.32 -4.14 -6.31
N ALA A 67 -31.49 -4.47 -7.30
CA ALA A 67 -31.91 -4.55 -8.70
C ALA A 67 -33.03 -5.57 -8.91
N LEU A 68 -32.97 -6.73 -8.23
CA LEU A 68 -34.05 -7.73 -8.27
C LEU A 68 -35.34 -7.20 -7.64
N VAL A 69 -35.26 -6.54 -6.48
CA VAL A 69 -36.43 -5.95 -5.81
C VAL A 69 -37.05 -4.85 -6.67
N GLU A 70 -36.24 -3.95 -7.23
CA GLU A 70 -36.69 -2.92 -8.16
C GLU A 70 -37.35 -3.55 -9.39
N HIS A 71 -36.73 -4.57 -9.99
CA HIS A 71 -37.31 -5.27 -11.13
C HIS A 71 -38.66 -5.91 -10.79
N VAL A 72 -38.77 -6.64 -9.69
CA VAL A 72 -40.05 -7.22 -9.24
C VAL A 72 -41.09 -6.14 -9.00
N ASN A 73 -40.73 -5.02 -8.37
CA ASN A 73 -41.62 -3.89 -8.18
C ASN A 73 -42.07 -3.32 -9.54
N THR A 74 -41.18 -3.15 -10.51
CA THR A 74 -41.55 -2.66 -11.85
C THR A 74 -42.50 -3.62 -12.57
N VAL A 75 -42.24 -4.93 -12.54
CA VAL A 75 -43.11 -5.94 -13.13
C VAL A 75 -44.48 -5.94 -12.44
N ASN A 76 -44.51 -5.89 -11.10
CA ASN A 76 -45.76 -5.80 -10.35
C ASN A 76 -46.54 -4.53 -10.70
N THR A 77 -45.88 -3.38 -10.88
CA THR A 77 -46.55 -2.13 -11.31
C THR A 77 -47.10 -2.24 -12.74
N LEU A 78 -46.44 -2.96 -13.64
CA LEU A 78 -46.91 -3.16 -15.01
C LEU A 78 -48.08 -4.16 -15.07
N ILE A 79 -48.03 -5.23 -14.29
CA ILE A 79 -49.08 -6.26 -14.23
C ILE A 79 -50.33 -5.73 -13.52
N HIS A 80 -50.15 -4.97 -12.43
CA HIS A 80 -51.25 -4.46 -11.59
C HIS A 80 -51.57 -2.98 -11.83
N GLY A 81 -51.14 -2.44 -12.99
CA GLY A 81 -51.25 -1.03 -13.44
C GLY A 81 -52.08 -0.08 -12.57
N GLU A 82 -51.41 0.89 -11.94
CA GLU A 82 -51.90 2.10 -11.23
C GLU A 82 -53.17 2.05 -10.32
N GLU A 83 -53.96 0.97 -10.27
CA GLU A 83 -55.27 0.94 -9.61
C GLU A 83 -55.35 0.10 -8.32
N HIS A 84 -54.34 -0.67 -7.95
CA HIS A 84 -54.33 -1.36 -6.65
C HIS A 84 -53.47 -0.64 -5.60
N GLY A 85 -53.96 0.53 -5.21
CA GLY A 85 -53.59 1.14 -3.94
C GLY A 85 -53.92 0.21 -2.76
N LYS A 86 -52.94 0.05 -1.86
CA LYS A 86 -53.04 -0.58 -0.54
C LYS A 86 -53.44 -2.06 -0.55
N ASN A 87 -52.45 -2.95 -0.41
CA ASN A 87 -52.41 -4.02 0.61
C ASN A 87 -51.48 -5.17 0.20
N THR A 88 -50.18 -4.96 0.27
CA THR A 88 -49.25 -6.08 0.53
C THR A 88 -48.17 -5.59 1.47
N ASN A 89 -48.53 -5.54 2.75
CA ASN A 89 -47.60 -5.50 3.87
C ASN A 89 -46.85 -6.85 3.93
N GLY A 90 -46.02 -7.12 2.92
CA GLY A 90 -45.08 -8.22 2.90
C GLY A 90 -43.81 -7.73 3.59
N THR A 91 -43.81 -7.82 4.92
CA THR A 91 -42.62 -7.64 5.75
C THR A 91 -41.50 -8.52 5.21
N LEU A 92 -40.62 -7.93 4.40
CA LEU A 92 -39.37 -8.56 4.00
C LEU A 92 -38.44 -8.40 5.21
N GLU A 93 -38.69 -9.21 6.23
CA GLU A 93 -37.80 -9.33 7.37
C GLU A 93 -36.41 -9.69 6.83
N SER A 94 -35.49 -8.78 7.11
CA SER A 94 -34.06 -8.93 6.92
C SER A 94 -33.57 -10.08 7.81
N ALA A 95 -33.73 -11.31 7.34
CA ALA A 95 -33.04 -12.47 7.89
C ALA A 95 -31.56 -12.41 7.46
N ASP A 96 -30.77 -11.65 8.22
CA ASP A 96 -29.34 -11.85 8.34
C ASP A 96 -29.15 -13.08 9.23
N GLU A 97 -29.10 -14.26 8.61
CA GLU A 97 -28.78 -15.50 9.30
C GLU A 97 -27.89 -16.30 8.35
N ASP A 98 -26.63 -16.48 8.73
CA ASP A 98 -25.64 -17.40 8.15
C ASP A 98 -26.09 -18.87 8.32
N THR A 99 -27.33 -19.19 7.95
CA THR A 99 -27.83 -20.57 7.91
C THR A 99 -27.67 -21.08 6.49
N VAL A 100 -26.72 -22.00 6.31
CA VAL A 100 -26.57 -22.82 5.11
C VAL A 100 -27.83 -23.68 5.00
N PRO A 101 -28.74 -23.47 4.03
CA PRO A 101 -29.87 -24.37 3.86
C PRO A 101 -29.36 -25.67 3.28
N ASP A 102 -29.52 -26.75 4.06
CA ASP A 102 -29.29 -28.12 3.64
C ASP A 102 -30.22 -28.43 2.45
N LYS A 103 -29.59 -28.71 1.30
CA LYS A 103 -30.29 -28.90 0.02
C LYS A 103 -30.91 -30.28 0.01
N THR A 104 -32.16 -30.39 0.44
CA THR A 104 -32.99 -31.56 0.15
C THR A 104 -34.25 -31.14 -0.59
N GLY A 105 -34.35 -31.54 -1.85
CA GLY A 105 -35.60 -31.56 -2.61
C GLY A 105 -35.81 -30.42 -3.60
N ILE A 106 -35.14 -30.45 -4.74
CA ILE A 106 -35.70 -29.91 -6.00
C ILE A 106 -35.52 -30.98 -7.06
N VAL A 107 -36.64 -31.61 -7.41
CA VAL A 107 -36.77 -32.56 -8.51
C VAL A 107 -37.16 -31.76 -9.75
N ASP A 108 -36.24 -31.82 -10.72
CA ASP A 108 -36.46 -31.94 -12.17
C ASP A 108 -37.02 -30.76 -12.97
N SER A 109 -36.13 -30.12 -13.74
CA SER A 109 -36.49 -29.49 -15.01
C SER A 109 -35.25 -29.45 -15.92
N ALA A 110 -35.16 -30.45 -16.80
CA ALA A 110 -34.40 -30.47 -18.05
C ALA A 110 -32.90 -30.10 -17.93
N GLN A 111 -32.08 -31.07 -17.54
CA GLN A 111 -30.68 -31.09 -17.95
C GLN A 111 -30.63 -31.35 -19.45
N ALA A 112 -30.54 -30.29 -20.25
CA ALA A 112 -29.89 -30.40 -21.55
C ALA A 112 -28.39 -30.50 -21.26
N GLU A 113 -27.91 -31.73 -21.08
CA GLU A 113 -26.49 -32.04 -21.14
C GLU A 113 -26.01 -31.72 -22.55
N TYR A 114 -25.45 -30.53 -22.74
CA TYR A 114 -24.55 -30.27 -23.86
C TYR A 114 -23.17 -30.77 -23.40
N GLU A 115 -22.86 -32.02 -23.77
CA GLU A 115 -21.48 -32.50 -23.79
C GLU A 115 -20.77 -31.84 -24.98
N ASP A 116 -20.08 -30.72 -24.74
CA ASP A 116 -18.99 -30.28 -25.62
C ASP A 116 -17.72 -31.08 -25.24
N ASP A 117 -17.80 -32.41 -25.32
CA ASP A 117 -16.70 -33.32 -24.94
C ASP A 117 -15.62 -33.46 -26.05
N ASP A 118 -15.79 -32.78 -27.19
CA ASP A 118 -14.90 -32.91 -28.35
C ASP A 118 -13.97 -31.71 -28.62
N GLU A 119 -14.00 -30.63 -27.82
CA GLU A 119 -13.06 -29.51 -27.97
C GLU A 119 -12.07 -29.41 -26.79
N ILE A 120 -11.08 -30.32 -26.76
CA ILE A 120 -9.89 -30.14 -25.92
C ILE A 120 -9.02 -29.04 -26.57
N THR A 121 -9.28 -27.77 -26.24
CA THR A 121 -8.32 -26.69 -26.54
C THR A 121 -7.13 -26.84 -25.59
N THR A 122 -6.06 -27.49 -26.04
CA THR A 122 -4.83 -27.60 -25.26
C THR A 122 -4.08 -26.26 -25.29
N VAL A 123 -3.95 -25.64 -24.12
CA VAL A 123 -3.14 -24.42 -23.94
C VAL A 123 -1.73 -24.86 -23.55
N THR A 124 -0.78 -24.69 -24.46
CA THR A 124 0.64 -24.91 -24.18
C THR A 124 1.28 -23.64 -23.62
N VAL A 125 1.90 -23.76 -22.45
CA VAL A 125 2.62 -22.65 -21.80
C VAL A 125 4.10 -22.77 -22.14
N ASP A 126 4.57 -21.96 -23.09
CA ASP A 126 6.00 -21.87 -23.42
C ASP A 126 6.69 -20.86 -22.48
N PRO A 127 7.85 -21.20 -21.90
CA PRO A 127 8.59 -20.27 -21.06
C PRO A 127 9.17 -19.13 -21.91
N VAL A 128 8.84 -17.90 -21.52
CA VAL A 128 9.29 -16.68 -22.18
C VAL A 128 10.09 -15.81 -21.22
N ASN A 129 11.22 -15.30 -21.68
CA ASN A 129 12.02 -14.34 -20.93
C ASN A 129 11.52 -12.93 -21.23
N VAL A 130 11.14 -12.20 -20.17
CA VAL A 130 10.73 -10.80 -20.26
C VAL A 130 11.97 -9.92 -20.12
N THR A 131 12.45 -9.37 -21.24
CA THR A 131 13.56 -8.40 -21.24
C THR A 131 13.02 -7.00 -21.57
N ARG A 132 13.85 -5.98 -21.41
CA ARG A 132 13.49 -4.59 -21.72
C ARG A 132 13.07 -4.39 -23.19
N ASP A 133 13.54 -5.29 -24.07
CA ASP A 133 13.31 -5.23 -25.51
C ASP A 133 12.16 -6.13 -25.97
N GLY A 134 11.53 -6.89 -25.07
CA GLY A 134 10.32 -7.66 -25.36
C GLY A 134 10.27 -9.06 -24.76
N LEU A 135 9.29 -9.84 -25.24
CA LEU A 135 9.02 -11.21 -24.83
C LEU A 135 9.75 -12.17 -25.77
N LEU A 136 10.81 -12.83 -25.29
CA LEU A 136 11.63 -13.74 -26.09
C LEU A 136 11.27 -15.20 -25.76
N LYS A 137 10.97 -15.99 -26.81
CA LYS A 137 10.71 -17.43 -26.69
C LYS A 137 12.03 -18.17 -26.46
N ILE A 138 12.11 -18.92 -25.37
CA ILE A 138 13.30 -19.72 -25.07
C ILE A 138 13.27 -20.96 -25.98
N GLY A 139 14.11 -20.99 -27.02
CA GLY A 139 14.31 -22.19 -27.84
C GLY A 139 14.05 -22.05 -29.35
N SER A 140 13.68 -20.88 -29.88
CA SER A 140 13.78 -20.64 -31.33
C SER A 140 15.25 -20.42 -31.69
N GLY A 141 15.88 -21.44 -32.28
CA GLY A 141 17.28 -21.44 -32.72
C GLY A 141 17.55 -20.48 -33.88
N GLU A 142 17.46 -19.19 -33.61
CA GLU A 142 18.15 -18.17 -34.41
C GLU A 142 19.46 -17.84 -33.71
N GLU A 143 20.55 -18.32 -34.30
CA GLU A 143 21.91 -17.90 -34.03
C GLU A 143 22.00 -16.37 -34.10
N SER A 144 22.08 -15.72 -32.94
CA SER A 144 22.85 -14.49 -32.82
C SER A 144 23.79 -14.68 -31.64
N GLY A 145 25.07 -14.86 -31.99
CA GLY A 145 26.12 -15.12 -31.03
C GLY A 145 26.31 -13.93 -30.10
N ASP A 146 26.25 -14.21 -28.80
CA ASP A 146 27.17 -13.62 -27.84
C ASP A 146 27.41 -14.65 -26.73
N GLU A 147 28.66 -15.10 -26.70
CA GLU A 147 29.19 -16.12 -25.82
C GLU A 147 29.45 -15.50 -24.45
N VAL A 148 28.63 -15.83 -23.44
CA VAL A 148 28.98 -15.57 -22.04
C VAL A 148 28.61 -16.77 -21.19
N GLY A 149 29.63 -17.58 -20.92
CA GLY A 149 29.52 -18.76 -20.09
C GLY A 149 29.22 -18.41 -18.63
N THR A 150 28.30 -19.18 -18.04
CA THR A 150 28.22 -19.31 -16.59
C THR A 150 28.04 -20.78 -16.23
N HIS A 151 29.13 -21.35 -15.71
CA HIS A 151 29.17 -22.59 -14.94
C HIS A 151 28.09 -22.61 -13.86
N GLN A 152 27.17 -23.56 -13.93
CA GLN A 152 26.47 -24.09 -12.76
C GLN A 152 27.24 -25.30 -12.26
N LYS A 153 27.87 -25.16 -11.09
CA LYS A 153 28.17 -26.28 -10.19
C LYS A 153 27.19 -26.17 -9.05
N ASP A 154 26.22 -27.07 -9.04
CA ASP A 154 25.50 -27.43 -7.82
C ASP A 154 26.40 -28.35 -7.00
N GLY A 155 26.45 -28.11 -5.69
CA GLY A 155 27.29 -28.83 -4.74
C GLY A 155 27.02 -28.34 -3.32
N ASP A 156 25.98 -28.95 -2.75
CA ASP A 156 25.75 -29.34 -1.35
C ASP A 156 26.79 -29.00 -0.27
N ASP A 157 26.25 -28.59 0.88
CA ASP A 157 26.68 -28.79 2.26
C ASP A 157 28.12 -28.49 2.71
N GLU A 158 28.25 -27.58 3.70
CA GLU A 158 28.64 -27.94 5.09
C GLU A 158 28.99 -26.69 5.92
N ASP A 159 28.77 -26.84 7.21
CA ASP A 159 29.08 -25.94 8.32
C ASP A 159 30.51 -25.37 8.32
N GLY A 160 30.67 -24.14 8.82
CA GLY A 160 31.99 -23.51 8.91
C GLY A 160 32.04 -22.28 9.81
N ASP A 161 32.33 -22.54 11.09
CA ASP A 161 32.68 -21.64 12.16
C ASP A 161 33.96 -20.80 11.91
N GLY A 162 34.03 -19.62 12.53
CA GLY A 162 35.25 -18.83 12.78
C GLY A 162 35.94 -18.18 11.57
N LYS A 163 36.78 -17.14 11.71
CA LYS A 163 37.13 -16.18 12.74
C LYS A 163 38.15 -15.24 12.09
N ASP A 164 38.23 -13.99 12.57
CA ASP A 164 39.40 -13.09 12.56
C ASP A 164 39.98 -12.68 11.17
N GLY A 165 40.23 -11.41 10.84
CA GLY A 165 40.79 -10.34 11.65
C GLY A 165 42.19 -9.97 11.11
N LYS A 166 42.31 -8.82 10.42
CA LYS A 166 43.48 -7.92 10.23
C LYS A 166 43.26 -7.10 8.95
N GLY A 167 43.50 -5.79 8.86
CA GLY A 167 44.27 -4.88 9.71
C GLY A 167 45.43 -4.27 8.91
N GLY A 168 45.47 -2.93 8.80
CA GLY A 168 46.61 -2.11 8.33
C GLY A 168 46.13 -0.88 7.53
N LYS A 169 46.09 0.36 8.07
CA LYS A 169 47.17 1.38 8.23
C LYS A 169 47.87 1.69 6.90
N ASP A 170 47.94 2.94 6.42
CA ASP A 170 48.65 4.11 6.95
C ASP A 170 47.89 5.44 6.59
N GLY A 171 48.04 6.63 7.20
CA GLY A 171 49.13 7.21 7.98
C GLY A 171 49.96 8.20 7.14
N LYS A 172 49.82 9.53 7.40
CA LYS A 172 50.61 10.73 6.96
C LYS A 172 49.76 11.76 6.21
N ASP A 173 49.85 13.07 6.37
CA ASP A 173 50.60 13.97 7.27
C ASP A 173 49.90 15.34 7.20
N GLY A 174 50.02 16.12 8.29
CA GLY A 174 49.46 17.46 8.38
C GLY A 174 50.16 18.49 7.51
N LYS A 175 49.40 19.51 7.10
CA LYS A 175 49.97 20.83 6.78
C LYS A 175 49.00 21.93 7.20
N ASP A 176 49.43 22.64 8.23
CA ASP A 176 48.87 23.90 8.71
C ASP A 176 48.85 24.96 7.60
N VAL A 177 47.68 25.56 7.38
CA VAL A 177 47.57 26.88 6.74
C VAL A 177 46.63 27.72 7.59
N VAL A 178 47.24 28.46 8.51
CA VAL A 178 46.67 29.63 9.17
C VAL A 178 46.31 30.65 8.10
N LYS A 179 45.01 30.98 7.96
CA LYS A 179 44.59 32.21 7.27
C LYS A 179 43.66 33.03 8.14
N ASP A 180 44.16 34.22 8.37
CA ASP A 180 43.64 35.31 9.17
C ASP A 180 42.21 35.74 8.87
N ARG A 181 41.46 35.93 9.97
CA ARG A 181 40.75 37.16 10.33
C ARG A 181 40.22 38.02 9.17
N LYS A 182 38.91 37.91 8.91
CA LYS A 182 38.03 39.09 8.77
C LYS A 182 36.66 38.83 9.41
N ARG A 183 36.59 39.00 10.73
CA ARG A 183 35.33 39.30 11.42
C ARG A 183 34.91 40.70 10.99
N SER A 184 34.00 40.77 10.02
CA SER A 184 33.29 41.99 9.65
C SER A 184 32.47 42.47 10.84
N ARG A 185 32.89 43.61 11.41
CA ARG A 185 32.11 44.42 12.33
C ARG A 185 31.03 45.13 11.52
N PHE A 186 29.81 44.59 11.51
CA PHE A 186 28.64 45.43 11.29
C PHE A 186 27.94 45.63 12.62
N ALA A 187 28.44 46.61 13.36
CA ALA A 187 27.73 47.21 14.47
C ALA A 187 26.48 47.90 13.90
N ARG A 188 25.30 47.38 14.20
CA ARG A 188 24.08 48.17 14.18
C ARG A 188 23.57 48.28 15.60
N SER A 189 23.99 49.38 16.22
CA SER A 189 23.37 49.95 17.40
C SER A 189 21.87 50.15 17.12
N LYS A 190 21.02 49.49 17.91
CA LYS A 190 19.71 50.03 18.28
C LYS A 190 19.38 49.63 19.71
N GLY A 191 19.46 50.64 20.58
CA GLY A 191 18.46 50.94 21.58
C GLY A 191 18.06 49.82 22.52
N LYS A 192 18.77 49.75 23.65
CA LYS A 192 18.24 49.17 24.89
C LYS A 192 17.34 50.24 25.50
N THR A 193 16.05 50.22 25.18
CA THR A 193 15.01 50.86 26.00
C THR A 193 14.24 49.74 26.68
N GLY A 194 14.21 49.77 28.01
CA GLY A 194 13.35 48.92 28.81
C GLY A 194 11.88 49.13 28.46
N GLY A 195 11.08 48.11 28.71
CA GLY A 195 9.65 48.12 28.45
C GLY A 195 9.23 46.75 27.94
N GLY A 196 8.48 46.01 28.75
CA GLY A 196 8.04 44.67 28.43
C GLY A 196 7.20 44.63 27.17
N ASP A 197 7.64 43.86 26.20
CA ASP A 197 6.76 42.92 25.53
C ASP A 197 7.60 41.83 24.88
N LYS A 198 7.29 40.58 25.19
CA LYS A 198 8.02 39.40 24.68
C LYS A 198 7.66 39.25 23.20
N SER A 199 8.37 39.95 22.31
CA SER A 199 8.22 39.75 20.87
C SER A 199 8.48 38.27 20.55
N LEU A 200 7.40 37.57 20.19
CA LEU A 200 7.40 36.14 19.90
C LEU A 200 8.40 35.87 18.77
N LYS A 201 9.54 35.26 19.11
CA LYS A 201 10.50 34.74 18.13
C LYS A 201 9.71 33.84 17.17
N THR A 202 9.51 34.27 15.92
CA THR A 202 8.81 33.48 14.91
C THR A 202 9.52 32.14 14.79
N ARG A 203 8.82 31.05 15.14
CA ARG A 203 9.38 29.70 15.09
C ARG A 203 9.88 29.44 13.67
N LYS A 204 11.11 28.93 13.53
CA LYS A 204 11.64 28.47 12.23
C LYS A 204 10.60 27.52 11.63
N LYS A 205 10.13 27.82 10.41
CA LYS A 205 9.19 26.95 9.69
C LYS A 205 9.84 25.58 9.61
N ARG A 206 9.21 24.58 10.23
CA ARG A 206 9.64 23.19 10.04
C ARG A 206 9.26 22.84 8.61
N PHE A 207 10.24 22.84 7.72
CA PHE A 207 10.09 22.26 6.39
C PHE A 207 9.72 20.79 6.63
N ARG A 208 8.44 20.47 6.46
CA ARG A 208 8.04 19.08 6.29
C ARG A 208 8.54 18.70 4.92
N TYR A 209 9.49 17.77 4.87
CA TYR A 209 9.80 17.13 3.60
C TYR A 209 8.52 16.47 3.11
N GLU A 210 8.07 16.88 1.94
CA GLU A 210 7.05 16.16 1.20
C GLU A 210 7.45 14.69 1.14
N SER A 211 6.49 13.82 1.43
CA SER A 211 6.65 12.38 1.23
C SER A 211 7.01 12.09 -0.23
N VAL A 212 7.61 10.92 -0.50
CA VAL A 212 7.98 10.53 -1.87
C VAL A 212 6.76 10.57 -2.81
N GLY A 213 5.59 10.16 -2.32
CA GLY A 213 4.33 10.22 -3.06
C GLY A 213 3.86 11.65 -3.35
N GLU A 214 3.92 12.55 -2.38
CA GLU A 214 3.58 13.97 -2.57
C GLU A 214 4.53 14.64 -3.56
N ARG A 215 5.83 14.33 -3.50
CA ARG A 215 6.83 14.81 -4.45
C ARG A 215 6.56 14.32 -5.88
N ALA A 216 6.18 13.04 -6.02
CA ALA A 216 5.83 12.47 -7.31
C ALA A 216 4.57 13.13 -7.90
N HIS A 217 3.55 13.35 -7.07
CA HIS A 217 2.32 14.04 -7.46
C HIS A 217 2.58 15.51 -7.82
N GLY A 218 3.41 16.22 -7.06
CA GLY A 218 3.87 17.57 -7.36
C GLY A 218 4.57 17.65 -8.72
N ARG A 219 5.50 16.73 -8.98
CA ARG A 219 6.18 16.62 -10.29
C ARG A 219 5.20 16.35 -11.44
N ARG A 220 4.19 15.48 -11.24
CA ARG A 220 3.15 15.23 -12.26
C ARG A 220 2.35 16.49 -12.57
N LYS A 221 1.90 17.22 -11.55
CA LYS A 221 1.19 18.50 -11.71
C LYS A 221 2.03 19.55 -12.41
N GLU A 222 3.32 19.66 -12.06
CA GLU A 222 4.22 20.61 -12.71
C GLU A 222 4.45 20.26 -14.19
N LYS A 223 4.62 18.97 -14.52
CA LYS A 223 4.71 18.49 -15.90
C LYS A 223 3.46 18.81 -16.71
N GLN A 224 2.27 18.62 -16.14
CA GLN A 224 1.01 18.97 -16.78
C GLN A 224 0.95 20.47 -17.08
N LYS A 225 1.19 21.33 -16.08
CA LYS A 225 1.21 22.78 -16.27
C LYS A 225 2.20 23.23 -17.35
N LYS A 226 3.40 22.65 -17.37
CA LYS A 226 4.43 22.94 -18.39
C LYS A 226 3.99 22.48 -19.78
N SER A 227 3.35 21.32 -19.87
CA SER A 227 2.78 20.79 -21.12
C SER A 227 1.67 21.69 -21.65
N ASP A 228 0.73 22.10 -20.79
CA ASP A 228 -0.39 22.97 -21.16
C ASP A 228 0.09 24.34 -21.62
N HIS A 229 1.06 24.93 -20.90
CA HIS A 229 1.69 26.17 -21.31
C HIS A 229 2.46 26.03 -22.63
N ALA A 230 3.11 24.89 -22.88
CA ALA A 230 3.78 24.62 -24.15
C ALA A 230 2.78 24.48 -25.31
N LYS A 231 1.64 23.83 -25.09
CA LYS A 231 0.54 23.75 -26.06
C LYS A 231 -0.03 25.13 -26.39
N GLN A 232 -0.28 25.95 -25.37
CA GLN A 232 -0.73 27.34 -25.56
C GLN A 232 0.24 28.18 -26.38
N ARG A 233 1.56 27.94 -26.24
CA ARG A 233 2.59 28.60 -27.06
C ARG A 233 2.67 28.08 -28.50
N ARG A 234 2.31 26.83 -28.74
CA ARG A 234 2.37 26.19 -30.07
C ARG A 234 1.08 26.35 -30.87
N GLY A 235 -0.04 26.60 -30.19
CA GLY A 235 -1.36 26.81 -30.82
C GLY A 235 -1.64 28.26 -31.20
N LYS A 236 -0.60 29.08 -31.39
CA LYS A 236 -0.69 30.47 -31.81
C LYS A 236 0.21 30.71 -33.01
#